data_AF-A0A7R9CBY3-F1
#
_entry.id   AF-A0A7R9CBY3-F1
#
_cell.length_a   1.000
_cell.length_b   1.000
_cell.length_c   1.000
_cell.angle_alpha   90.00
_cell.angle_beta   90.00
_cell.angle_gamma   90.00
#
_symmetry.space_group_name_H-M   'P 1'
#
loop_
_entity.id
_entity.type
_entity.pdbx_description
1 polymer ?
#
loop_
_entity_poly.entity_id
_entity_poly.type
_entity_poly.pdbx_seq_one_letter_code
_entity_poly.pdbx_strand_id
1 'polypeptide(L)' 'MMPTLCLLDLAEVMSVTPAPPAPGPPKKTDDKSFFDLRTNRRTYNFCASDAGTAQEWIEKVQACLQ' A
#
# COMPACT_ATOMS: atom_id res chain seq x y z
N MET A 1 -2.30 -25.05 -5.69
CA MET A 1 -2.35 -23.86 -6.57
C MET A 1 -1.86 -22.69 -5.74
N MET A 2 -0.53 -22.50 -5.71
CA MET A 2 0.07 -21.38 -4.96
C MET A 2 -0.39 -20.09 -5.66
N PRO A 3 -1.01 -19.13 -4.96
CA PRO A 3 -1.43 -17.89 -5.60
C PRO A 3 -0.15 -17.25 -6.12
N THR A 4 -0.12 -17.02 -7.43
CA THR A 4 0.98 -16.38 -8.14
C THR A 4 1.46 -15.20 -7.32
N LEU A 5 2.72 -15.22 -6.90
CA LEU A 5 3.37 -14.10 -6.25
C LEU A 5 3.20 -12.92 -7.21
N CYS A 6 2.26 -12.01 -6.93
CA CYS A 6 2.00 -10.87 -7.78
C CYS A 6 3.18 -9.91 -7.63
N LEU A 7 4.20 -10.09 -8.48
CA LEU A 7 5.23 -9.09 -8.66
C LEU A 7 4.58 -7.88 -9.31
N LEU A 8 4.49 -6.78 -8.58
CA LEU A 8 4.13 -5.48 -9.13
C LEU A 8 5.41 -4.82 -9.59
N ASP A 9 5.46 -4.48 -10.88
CA ASP A 9 6.57 -3.71 -11.41
C ASP A 9 6.48 -2.27 -10.89
N LEU A 10 7.57 -1.80 -10.30
CA LEU A 10 7.67 -0.44 -9.78
C LEU A 10 7.56 0.61 -10.90
N ALA A 11 7.92 0.24 -12.14
CA ALA A 11 7.73 1.09 -13.32
C ALA A 11 6.25 1.31 -13.69
N GLU A 12 5.34 0.41 -13.27
CA GLU A 12 3.89 0.61 -13.47
C GLU A 12 3.28 1.49 -12.36
N VAL A 13 4.01 1.76 -11.27
CA VAL A 13 3.51 2.55 -10.13
C VAL A 13 3.52 4.04 -10.50
N MET A 14 2.38 4.68 -10.26
CA MET A 14 2.16 6.09 -10.56
C MET A 14 2.18 6.97 -9.30
N SER A 15 1.73 6.43 -8.17
CA SER A 15 1.71 7.15 -6.90
C SER A 15 1.49 6.21 -5.73
N VAL A 16 1.95 6.62 -4.56
CA VAL A 16 1.62 6.00 -3.27
C VAL A 16 1.04 7.06 -2.33
N THR A 17 -0.05 6.74 -1.63
CA THR A 17 -0.73 7.67 -0.73
C THR A 17 -1.26 6.98 0.52
N PRO A 18 -1.29 7.63 1.70
CA PRO A 18 -1.99 7.09 2.86
C PRO A 18 -3.46 6.80 2.51
N ALA A 19 -4.01 5.71 3.04
CA ALA A 19 -5.38 5.30 2.79
C ALA A 19 -6.16 5.22 4.09
N PRO A 20 -7.47 5.54 4.08
CA PRO A 20 -8.33 5.28 5.23
C PRO A 20 -8.51 3.76 5.41
N PRO A 21 -8.82 3.30 6.63
CA PRO A 21 -9.17 1.91 6.88
C PRO A 21 -10.38 1.51 6.02
N ALA A 22 -10.34 0.30 5.46
CA ALA A 22 -11.48 -0.22 4.72
C ALA A 22 -12.73 -0.29 5.62
N PRO A 23 -13.91 0.15 5.13
CA PRO A 23 -15.15 0.08 5.91
C PRO A 23 -15.50 -1.38 6.21
N GLY A 24 -15.46 -1.73 7.49
CA GLY A 24 -15.67 -3.10 7.98
C GLY A 24 -15.52 -3.17 9.50
N PRO A 25 -15.78 -4.32 10.13
CA PRO A 25 -15.71 -4.44 11.58
C PRO A 25 -14.30 -4.07 12.07
N PRO A 26 -14.19 -3.26 13.15
CA PRO A 26 -12.93 -2.68 13.59
C PRO A 26 -11.96 -3.79 13.99
N LYS A 27 -10.98 -4.06 13.14
CA LYS A 27 -9.79 -4.80 13.53
C LYS A 27 -8.90 -3.84 14.33
N LYS A 28 -8.14 -4.37 15.29
CA LYS A 28 -7.19 -3.64 16.15
C LYS A 28 -5.98 -3.08 15.37
N THR A 29 -6.17 -2.67 14.13
CA THR A 29 -5.13 -2.20 13.22
C THR A 29 -5.22 -0.68 13.18
N ASP A 30 -4.11 0.00 13.45
CA ASP A 30 -4.06 1.46 13.48
C ASP A 30 -4.48 2.04 12.12
N ASP A 31 -5.31 3.08 12.13
CA ASP A 31 -5.90 3.66 10.92
C ASP A 31 -4.86 4.19 9.93
N LYS A 32 -3.65 4.49 10.41
CA LYS A 32 -2.52 4.96 9.60
C LYS A 32 -1.65 3.83 9.08
N SER A 33 -2.01 2.57 9.32
CA SER A 33 -1.29 1.40 8.79
C SER A 33 -1.65 1.10 7.33
N PHE A 34 -2.58 1.84 6.75
CA PHE A 34 -3.08 1.60 5.40
C PHE A 34 -2.53 2.61 4.39
N PHE A 35 -2.24 2.12 3.19
CA PHE A 35 -1.79 2.95 2.08
C PHE A 35 -2.23 2.38 0.74
N ASP A 36 -2.50 3.27 -0.21
CA ASP A 36 -2.86 2.94 -1.57
C ASP A 36 -1.64 3.06 -2.48
N LEU A 37 -1.44 2.04 -3.32
CA LEU A 37 -0.49 2.02 -4.41
C LEU A 37 -1.27 2.09 -5.73
N ARG A 38 -1.19 3.22 -6.42
CA ARG A 38 -1.82 3.39 -7.73
C ARG A 38 -0.85 2.97 -8.81
N THR A 39 -1.26 2.03 -9.66
CA THR A 39 -0.55 1.70 -10.89
C THR A 39 -1.36 2.13 -12.11
N ASN A 40 -0.78 2.01 -13.30
CA ASN A 40 -1.50 2.27 -14.56
C ASN A 40 -2.72 1.36 -14.77
N ARG A 41 -2.79 0.19 -14.10
CA ARG A 41 -3.88 -0.78 -14.27
C ARG A 41 -4.98 -0.64 -13.23
N ARG A 42 -4.61 -0.39 -11.97
CA ARG A 42 -5.55 -0.28 -10.83
C ARG A 42 -4.86 0.29 -9.58
N THR A 43 -5.67 0.65 -8.61
CA THR A 43 -5.23 0.97 -7.25
C THR A 43 -5.28 -0.27 -6.37
N TYR A 44 -4.21 -0.50 -5.61
CA TYR A 44 -4.12 -1.54 -4.60
C TYR A 44 -4.14 -0.90 -3.22
N ASN A 45 -4.88 -1.49 -2.29
CA ASN A 45 -4.85 -1.09 -0.89
C ASN A 45 -3.99 -2.09 -0.12
N PHE A 46 -2.98 -1.57 0.59
CA PHE A 46 -2.07 -2.34 1.42
C PHE A 46 -2.24 -1.97 2.88
N CYS A 47 -1.97 -2.94 3.74
CA CYS A 47 -1.94 -2.79 5.19
C CYS A 47 -0.56 -3.23 5.69
N ALA A 48 0.14 -2.33 6.36
CA ALA A 48 1.35 -2.64 7.10
C ALA A 48 1.02 -3.20 8.49
N SER A 49 2.06 -3.64 9.20
CA SER A 49 1.96 -4.09 10.60
C SER A 49 1.53 -2.98 11.55
N ASP A 50 1.94 -1.75 11.27
CA ASP A 50 1.74 -0.55 12.07
C ASP A 50 1.93 0.71 11.21
N ALA A 51 1.57 1.86 11.79
CA ALA A 51 1.65 3.17 11.14
C ALA A 51 3.08 3.58 10.73
N GLY A 52 4.10 3.22 11.53
CA GLY A 52 5.49 3.55 11.23
C GLY A 52 5.99 2.76 10.02
N THR A 53 5.70 1.47 10.00
CA THR A 53 6.01 0.60 8.84
C THR A 53 5.27 1.06 7.58
N ALA A 54 4.00 1.48 7.68
CA ALA A 54 3.27 2.04 6.54
C ALA A 54 3.95 3.29 5.99
N GLN A 55 4.34 4.22 6.86
CA GLN A 55 5.04 5.43 6.49
C GLN A 55 6.38 5.13 5.78
N GLU A 56 7.15 4.17 6.27
CA GLU A 56 8.41 3.75 5.65
C GLU A 56 8.19 3.20 4.22
N TRP A 57 7.14 2.41 4.00
CA TRP A 57 6.78 1.93 2.66
C TRP A 57 6.39 3.07 1.72
N ILE A 58 5.58 4.02 2.20
CA ILE A 58 5.18 5.19 1.42
C ILE A 58 6.42 5.98 0.99
N GLU A 59 7.34 6.28 1.91
CA GLU A 59 8.55 7.05 1.62
C GLU A 59 9.48 6.32 0.64
N LYS A 60 9.71 5.02 0.84
CA LYS A 60 10.55 4.23 -0.06
C LYS A 60 9.99 4.16 -1.48
N VAL A 61 8.69 3.88 -1.61
CA VAL A 61 8.04 3.83 -2.93
C VAL A 61 8.06 5.20 -3.57
N GLN A 62 7.72 6.26 -2.84
CA GLN A 62 7.73 7.63 -3.35
C GLN A 62 9.12 8.06 -3.82
N ALA A 63 10.19 7.66 -3.12
CA ALA A 63 11.57 7.94 -3.52
C ALA A 63 11.97 7.26 -4.83
N CYS A 64 11.36 6.12 -5.16
CA CYS A 64 11.58 5.44 -6.44
C CYS A 64 10.78 6.07 -7.61
N LEU A 65 9.83 6.96 -7.32
CA LEU A 65 9.02 7.67 -8.33
C LEU A 65 9.59 9.05 -8.71
N GLN A 66 10.67 9.48 -8.06
CA GLN A 66 11.36 10.75 -8.36
C GLN A 66 12.41 10.59 -9.46
#